data_AF-A0A8C6V6Q3-F1
#
_entry.id   AF-A0A8C6V6Q3-F1
#
_cell.length_a   1.000
_cell.length_b   1.000
_cell.length_c   1.000
_cell.angle_alpha   90.00
_cell.angle_beta   90.00
_cell.angle_gamma   90.00
#
_symmetry.space_group_name_H-M   'P 1'
#
loop_
_entity.id
_entity.type
_entity.pdbx_description
1 polymer ?
#
loop_
_entity_poly.entity_id
_entity_poly.type
_entity_poly.pdbx_seq_one_letter_code
_entity_poly.pdbx_strand_id
1 'polypeptide(L)' 'MGSQNFRSVATSTEVINGRRITTRKIVENGQERVEIEEDGQLKSIRVNGREQLKC' A
#
# COMPACT_ATOMS: atom_id res chain seq x y z
N MET A 1 -7.23 16.52 25.48
CA MET A 1 -7.59 15.18 24.96
C MET A 1 -6.96 15.05 23.59
N GLY A 2 -5.84 14.35 23.49
CA GLY A 2 -5.09 14.23 22.23
C GLY A 2 -5.69 13.12 21.39
N SER A 3 -6.45 13.45 20.35
CA SER A 3 -6.69 12.53 19.24
C SER A 3 -5.38 12.36 18.51
N GLN A 4 -4.56 11.39 18.94
CA GLN A 4 -3.41 10.97 18.14
C GLN A 4 -3.96 10.33 16.86
N ASN A 5 -3.84 11.04 15.74
CA ASN A 5 -4.10 10.48 14.42
C ASN A 5 -3.05 9.38 14.18
N PHE A 6 -3.41 8.14 14.50
CA PHE A 6 -2.52 6.99 14.35
C PHE A 6 -2.39 6.67 12.87
N ARG A 7 -1.18 6.85 12.34
CA ARG A 7 -0.78 6.44 11.01
C ARG A 7 0.23 5.31 11.12
N SER A 8 -0.15 4.13 10.65
CA SER A 8 0.76 2.98 10.48
C SER A 8 1.13 2.83 9.02
N VAL A 9 2.40 2.59 8.74
CA VAL A 9 2.90 2.28 7.39
C VAL A 9 3.73 1.01 7.47
N ALA A 10 3.38 0.02 6.66
CA ALA A 10 4.11 -1.21 6.49
C ALA A 10 4.52 -1.34 5.02
N THR A 11 5.80 -1.61 4.78
CA THR A 11 6.35 -1.80 3.45
C THR A 11 6.96 -3.18 3.36
N SER A 12 6.60 -3.94 2.35
CA SER A 12 7.23 -5.22 2.02
C SER A 12 7.76 -5.15 0.59
N THR A 13 8.94 -5.72 0.38
CA THR A 13 9.54 -5.84 -0.95
C THR A 13 9.87 -7.30 -1.17
N GLU A 14 9.37 -7.85 -2.27
CA GLU A 14 9.55 -9.23 -2.67
C GLU A 14 10.09 -9.27 -4.10
N VAL A 15 10.93 -10.25 -4.41
CA VAL A 15 11.40 -10.48 -5.78
C VAL A 15 10.71 -11.74 -6.30
N ILE A 16 9.82 -11.57 -7.27
CA ILE A 16 9.04 -12.66 -7.88
C ILE A 16 9.37 -12.72 -9.37
N ASN A 17 9.86 -13.86 -9.85
CA ASN A 17 10.25 -14.07 -11.25
C ASN A 17 11.23 -12.99 -11.79
N GLY A 18 12.16 -12.52 -10.95
CA GLY A 18 13.11 -11.48 -11.31
C GLY A 18 12.56 -10.05 -11.30
N ARG A 19 11.26 -9.87 -11.01
CA ARG A 19 10.65 -8.55 -10.84
C ARG A 19 10.58 -8.18 -9.37
N ARG A 20 10.88 -6.91 -9.07
CA ARG A 20 10.79 -6.37 -7.71
C ARG A 20 9.39 -5.84 -7.46
N ILE A 21 8.66 -6.52 -6.59
CA ILE A 21 7.32 -6.15 -6.16
C ILE A 21 7.42 -5.46 -4.80
N THR A 22 6.98 -4.21 -4.72
CA THR A 22 6.91 -3.46 -3.47
C THR A 22 5.45 -3.25 -3.10
N THR A 23 5.05 -3.73 -1.93
CA THR A 23 3.71 -3.51 -1.37
C THR A 23 3.80 -2.54 -0.20
N ARG A 24 3.10 -1.41 -0.30
CA ARG A 24 2.99 -0.41 0.77
C ARG A 24 1.58 -0.42 1.32
N LYS A 25 1.43 -0.77 2.60
CA LYS A 25 0.18 -0.75 3.35
C LYS A 25 0.20 0.41 4.33
N ILE A 26 -0.76 1.31 4.19
CA ILE A 26 -0.91 2.52 4.99
C ILE A 26 -2.26 2.42 5.70
N VAL A 27 -2.27 2.55 7.02
CA VAL A 27 -3.51 2.62 7.82
C VAL A 27 -3.51 3.95 8.53
N GLU A 28 -4.47 4.82 8.21
CA GLU A 28 -4.59 6.15 8.80
C GLU A 28 -6.05 6.42 9.13
N ASN A 29 -6.35 6.86 10.36
CA ASN A 29 -7.71 7.22 10.79
C ASN A 29 -8.75 6.11 10.53
N GLY A 30 -8.35 4.83 10.62
CA GLY A 30 -9.21 3.67 10.36
C GLY A 30 -9.41 3.34 8.87
N GLN A 31 -8.79 4.09 7.95
CA GLN A 31 -8.78 3.78 6.53
C GLN A 31 -7.49 3.05 6.14
N GLU A 32 -7.64 1.94 5.44
CA GLU A 32 -6.52 1.18 4.87
C GLU A 32 -6.32 1.55 3.40
N ARG A 33 -5.06 1.76 3.01
CA ARG A 33 -4.63 1.92 1.62
C ARG A 33 -3.48 0.95 1.35
N VAL A 34 -3.57 0.19 0.26
CA VAL A 34 -2.53 -0.72 -0.20
C VAL A 34 -2.10 -0.29 -1.60
N GLU A 35 -0.81 -0.08 -1.78
CA GLU A 35 -0.19 0.25 -3.06
C GLU A 35 0.74 -0.89 -3.46
N ILE A 36 0.66 -1.32 -4.72
CA ILE A 36 1.53 -2.37 -5.26
C ILE A 36 2.31 -1.77 -6.43
N GLU A 37 3.63 -1.82 -6.33
CA GLU A 37 4.58 -1.36 -7.35
C GLU A 37 5.36 -2.54 -7.90
N GLU A 38 5.47 -2.66 -9.22
CA GLU A 38 6.29 -3.65 -9.92
C GLU A 38 7.41 -2.91 -10.66
N ASP A 39 8.67 -3.25 -10.36
CA ASP A 39 9.87 -2.66 -10.95
C ASP A 39 9.92 -1.11 -10.87
N GLY A 40 9.28 -0.56 -9.83
CA GLY A 40 9.19 0.88 -9.60
C GLY A 40 8.01 1.56 -10.30
N GLN A 41 7.15 0.82 -10.98
CA GLN A 41 5.90 1.32 -11.55
C GLN A 41 4.72 0.93 -10.68
N LEU A 42 3.87 1.91 -10.34
CA LEU A 42 2.64 1.65 -9.60
C LEU A 42 1.65 0.86 -10.48
N LYS A 43 1.27 -0.34 -10.03
CA LYS A 43 0.36 -1.24 -10.75
C LYS A 43 -1.04 -1.26 -10.17
N SER A 44 -1.18 -1.10 -8.85
CA SER A 44 -2.51 -1.03 -8.25
C SER A 44 -2.56 -0.22 -6.96
N ILE A 45 -3.73 0.35 -6.70
CA ILE A 45 -4.11 0.95 -5.42
C ILE A 45 -5.44 0.33 -4.98
N ARG A 46 -5.50 -0.10 -3.71
CA ARG A 46 -6.73 -0.51 -3.04
C ARG A 46 -6.94 0.33 -1.79
N VAL A 47 -8.16 0.78 -1.55
CA VAL A 47 -8.54 1.52 -0.34
C VAL A 47 -9.73 0.83 0.31
N ASN A 48 -9.60 0.46 1.59
CA ASN A 48 -10.60 -0.29 2.36
C ASN A 48 -11.12 -1.54 1.60
N GLY A 49 -10.19 -2.28 0.97
CA GLY A 49 -10.51 -3.46 0.16
C GLY A 49 -11.11 -3.17 -1.22
N ARG A 50 -11.37 -1.91 -1.58
CA ARG A 50 -11.90 -1.53 -2.90
C ARG A 50 -10.78 -1.08 -3.83
N GLU A 51 -10.75 -1.62 -5.04
CA GLU A 51 -9.81 -1.22 -6.08
C GLU A 51 -10.09 0.22 -6.53
N GLN A 52 -9.06 1.08 -6.50
CA GLN A 52 -9.13 2.48 -6.90
C GLN A 52 -8.39 2.71 -8.22
N LEU A 53 -7.28 1.99 -8.41
CA LEU A 53 -6.46 2.08 -9.62
C LEU A 53 -5.94 0.69 -9.96
N LYS A 54 -6.01 0.36 -11.25
CA LYS A 54 -5.38 -0.82 -11.85
C LYS A 54 -4.80 -0.43 -13.20
N CYS A 55 -3.50 -0.66 -13.39
CA CYS A 55 -2.73 -0.27 -14.57
C CYS A 55 -2.34 -1.49 -15.43
#